data_AF-A0A2C4Q2V5-F1
#
_entry.id   AF-A0A2C4Q2V5-F1
#
_cell.length_a   1.000
_cell.length_b   1.000
_cell.length_c   1.000
_cell.angle_alpha   90.00
_cell.angle_beta   90.00
_cell.angle_gamma   90.00
#
_symmetry.space_group_name_H-M   'P 1'
#
loop_
_entity.id
_entity.type
_entity.pdbx_description
1 polymer ?
#
loop_
_entity_poly.entity_id
_entity_poly.type
_entity_poly.pdbx_seq_one_letter_code
_entity_poly.pdbx_strand_id
1 'polypeptide(L)'
;QKRLADEQARKQQEEQKRQADEQARKQQEEQKRQTDEQARKQQEEQKRHADEQARKQQEEQKKAQQAQTQPAVSINSNVTYANCAAVRSAGKAPLYRDQPGYSSKLDRDGDGVACEK
;
A
#
# COMPACT_ATOMS: atom_id res chain seq x y z
N GLN A 1 13.79 -58.38 57.89
CA GLN A 1 14.09 -58.32 56.44
C GLN A 1 12.93 -57.77 55.61
N LYS A 2 11.73 -58.36 55.60
CA LYS A 2 10.57 -57.88 54.81
C LYS A 2 10.24 -56.37 54.93
N ARG A 3 10.23 -55.81 56.16
CA ARG A 3 9.92 -54.38 56.39
C ARG A 3 10.95 -53.40 55.79
N LEU A 4 12.24 -53.79 55.75
CA LEU A 4 13.30 -52.94 55.18
C LEU A 4 13.19 -52.88 53.65
N ALA A 5 12.84 -53.99 53.01
CA ALA A 5 12.61 -54.04 51.57
C ALA A 5 11.38 -53.21 51.15
N ASP A 6 10.31 -53.25 51.94
CA ASP A 6 9.10 -52.43 51.71
C ASP A 6 9.40 -50.92 51.85
N GLU A 7 10.16 -50.53 52.88
CA GLU A 7 10.58 -49.14 53.06
C GLU A 7 11.50 -48.65 51.92
N GLN A 8 12.43 -49.49 51.45
CA GLN A 8 13.28 -49.18 50.30
C GLN A 8 12.46 -49.02 49.01
N ALA A 9 11.50 -49.90 48.76
CA ALA A 9 10.62 -49.80 47.60
C ALA A 9 9.79 -48.51 47.62
N ARG A 10 9.27 -48.11 48.79
CA ARG A 10 8.51 -46.87 48.95
C ARG A 10 9.37 -45.63 48.73
N LYS A 11 10.61 -45.61 49.23
CA LYS A 11 11.58 -44.52 48.98
C LYS A 11 11.92 -44.42 47.49
N GLN A 12 12.17 -45.55 46.82
CA GLN A 12 12.43 -45.56 45.38
C GLN A 12 11.22 -45.06 44.57
N GLN A 13 9.99 -45.46 44.94
CA GLN A 13 8.78 -44.94 44.30
C GLN A 13 8.59 -43.44 44.53
N GLU A 14 8.86 -42.93 45.73
CA GLU A 14 8.76 -41.50 46.01
C GLU A 14 9.79 -40.69 45.20
N GLU A 15 11.03 -41.18 45.11
CA GLU A 15 12.08 -40.55 44.31
C GLU A 15 11.76 -40.57 42.81
N GLN A 16 11.29 -41.70 42.27
CA GLN A 16 10.81 -41.78 40.89
C GLN A 16 9.66 -40.80 40.64
N LYS A 17 8.71 -40.68 41.57
CA LYS A 17 7.59 -39.73 41.45
C LYS A 17 8.07 -38.28 41.46
N ARG A 18 9.04 -37.94 42.33
CA ARG A 18 9.65 -36.59 42.37
C ARG A 18 10.37 -36.27 41.06
N GLN A 19 11.14 -37.22 40.52
CA GLN A 19 11.83 -37.05 39.24
C GLN A 19 10.84 -36.89 38.09
N ALA A 20 9.75 -37.67 38.08
CA ALA A 20 8.70 -37.55 37.07
C ALA A 20 7.99 -36.20 37.13
N ASP A 21 7.66 -35.71 38.33
CA ASP A 21 7.02 -34.39 38.51
C ASP A 21 7.95 -33.25 38.08
N GLU A 22 9.24 -33.33 38.43
CA GLU A 22 10.24 -32.35 38.01
C GLU A 22 10.43 -32.35 36.49
N GLN A 23 10.50 -33.52 35.87
CA GLN A 23 10.57 -33.65 34.40
C GLN A 23 9.31 -33.10 33.73
N ALA A 24 8.12 -33.40 34.26
CA ALA A 24 6.86 -32.88 33.75
C ALA A 24 6.81 -31.35 33.83
N ARG A 25 7.25 -30.77 34.96
CA ARG A 25 7.30 -29.32 35.14
C ARG A 25 8.29 -28.66 34.20
N LYS A 26 9.48 -29.25 34.00
CA LYS A 26 10.48 -28.77 33.02
C LYS A 26 9.95 -28.82 31.59
N GLN A 27 9.29 -29.91 31.21
CA GLN A 27 8.67 -30.05 29.88
C GLN A 27 7.55 -29.02 29.67
N GLN A 28 6.70 -28.80 30.68
CA GLN A 28 5.66 -27.77 30.60
C GLN A 28 6.24 -26.35 30.48
N GLU A 29 7.30 -26.04 31.24
CA GLU A 29 7.96 -24.74 31.15
C GLU A 29 8.59 -24.53 29.78
N GLU A 30 9.28 -25.53 29.24
CA GLU A 30 9.87 -25.47 27.91
C GLU A 30 8.81 -25.33 26.82
N GLN A 31 7.72 -26.10 26.89
CA GLN A 31 6.61 -25.99 25.96
C GLN A 31 5.95 -24.61 26.01
N LYS A 32 5.80 -24.03 27.22
CA LYS A 32 5.31 -22.66 27.39
C LYS A 32 6.27 -21.64 26.77
N ARG A 33 7.58 -21.76 27.02
CA ARG A 33 8.60 -20.88 26.42
C ARG A 33 8.57 -20.93 24.90
N GLN A 34 8.47 -22.12 24.31
CA GLN A 34 8.36 -22.29 22.87
C GLN A 34 7.07 -21.67 22.32
N THR A 35 5.95 -21.84 23.01
CA THR A 35 4.66 -21.26 22.61
C THR A 35 4.70 -19.73 22.68
N ASP A 36 5.23 -19.16 23.76
CA ASP A 36 5.38 -17.72 23.93
C ASP A 36 6.32 -17.11 22.87
N GLU A 37 7.42 -17.81 22.54
CA GLU A 37 8.34 -17.39 21.48
C GLU A 37 7.69 -17.45 20.10
N GLN A 38 6.96 -18.53 19.79
CA GLN A 38 6.21 -18.64 18.54
C GLN A 38 5.13 -17.57 18.42
N ALA A 39 4.39 -17.31 19.50
CA ALA A 39 3.37 -16.26 19.53
C ALA A 39 3.98 -14.88 19.28
N ARG A 40 5.13 -14.58 19.90
CA ARG A 40 5.85 -13.32 19.67
C ARG A 40 6.33 -13.17 18.23
N LYS A 41 6.90 -14.23 17.64
CA LYS A 41 7.33 -14.23 16.22
C LYS A 41 6.16 -14.00 15.28
N GLN A 42 5.04 -14.69 15.50
CA GLN A 42 3.82 -14.51 14.70
C GLN A 42 3.26 -13.09 14.82
N GLN A 43 3.24 -12.52 16.03
CA GLN A 43 2.77 -11.15 16.25
C GLN A 43 3.68 -10.12 15.57
N GLU A 44 5.01 -10.31 15.62
CA GLU A 44 5.97 -9.44 14.93
C GLU A 44 5.81 -9.50 13.41
N GLU A 45 5.61 -10.70 12.85
CA GLU A 45 5.37 -10.90 11.42
C GLU A 45 4.04 -10.28 10.97
N GLN A 46 2.96 -10.48 11.72
CA GLN A 46 1.68 -9.81 11.46
C GLN A 46 1.81 -8.30 11.49
N LYS A 47 2.55 -7.74 12.46
CA LYS A 47 2.80 -6.30 12.53
C LYS A 47 3.61 -5.81 11.32
N ARG A 48 4.65 -6.54 10.90
CA ARG A 48 5.41 -6.22 9.69
C ARG A 48 4.53 -6.18 8.45
N HIS A 49 3.66 -7.16 8.28
CA HIS A 49 2.73 -7.19 7.16
C HIS A 49 1.71 -6.05 7.22
N ALA A 50 1.19 -5.72 8.41
CA ALA A 50 0.29 -4.59 8.59
C ALA A 50 0.97 -3.25 8.26
N ASP A 51 2.20 -3.04 8.73
CA ASP A 51 2.98 -1.83 8.46
C ASP A 51 3.31 -1.71 6.95
N GLU A 52 3.65 -2.82 6.28
CA GLU A 52 3.88 -2.85 4.84
C GLU A 52 2.61 -2.51 4.04
N GLN A 53 1.47 -3.11 4.40
CA GLN A 53 0.19 -2.82 3.76
C GLN A 53 -0.22 -1.36 3.95
N ALA A 54 -0.07 -0.83 5.16
CA ALA A 54 -0.36 0.58 5.45
C ALA A 54 0.52 1.51 4.60
N ARG A 55 1.81 1.19 4.43
CA ARG A 55 2.73 1.98 3.59
C ARG A 55 2.32 1.95 2.12
N LYS A 56 1.92 0.80 1.58
CA LYS A 56 1.43 0.67 0.20
C LYS A 56 0.15 1.48 -0.01
N GLN A 57 -0.81 1.39 0.90
CA GLN A 57 -2.06 2.17 0.82
C GLN A 57 -1.81 3.69 0.89
N GLN A 58 -0.90 4.15 1.75
CA GLN A 58 -0.53 5.56 1.80
C GLN A 58 0.14 6.03 0.50
N GLU A 59 1.00 5.21 -0.10
CA GLU A 59 1.64 5.53 -1.38
C GLU A 59 0.61 5.63 -2.51
N GLU A 60 -0.34 4.69 -2.58
CA GLU A 60 -1.44 4.72 -3.55
C GLU A 60 -2.34 5.95 -3.36
N GLN A 61 -2.71 6.28 -2.12
CA GLN A 61 -3.50 7.48 -1.83
C GLN A 61 -2.74 8.76 -2.22
N LYS A 62 -1.45 8.85 -1.91
CA LYS A 62 -0.62 10.01 -2.28
C LYS A 62 -0.52 10.14 -3.80
N LYS A 63 -0.36 9.03 -4.52
CA LYS A 63 -0.32 9.00 -5.99
C LYS A 63 -1.67 9.39 -6.60
N ALA A 64 -2.78 8.95 -6.02
CA ALA A 64 -4.12 9.35 -6.44
C ALA A 64 -4.37 10.86 -6.22
N GLN A 65 -3.95 11.40 -5.07
CA GLN A 65 -4.03 12.84 -4.78
C GLN A 65 -3.19 13.67 -5.75
N GLN A 66 -1.96 13.24 -6.06
CA GLN A 66 -1.13 13.92 -7.06
C GLN A 66 -1.70 13.85 -8.48
N ALA A 67 -2.41 12.77 -8.83
CA ALA A 67 -3.07 12.66 -10.13
C ALA A 67 -4.27 13.63 -10.25
N GLN A 68 -4.93 13.98 -9.14
CA GLN A 68 -6.06 14.92 -9.13
C GLN A 68 -5.62 16.40 -9.15
N THR A 69 -4.40 16.71 -8.70
CA THR A 69 -3.86 18.09 -8.71
C THR A 69 -3.12 18.47 -9.99
N GLN A 70 -2.90 17.52 -10.90
CA GLN A 70 -2.45 17.88 -12.24
C GLN A 70 -3.62 18.59 -12.92
N PRO A 71 -3.48 19.87 -13.35
CA PRO A 71 -4.47 20.45 -14.24
C PRO A 71 -4.59 19.47 -15.39
N ALA A 72 -5.82 19.01 -15.67
CA ALA A 72 -6.10 18.30 -16.91
C ALA A 72 -5.66 19.27 -18.01
N VAL A 73 -4.41 19.13 -18.46
CA VAL A 73 -3.88 19.89 -19.58
C VAL A 73 -4.86 19.54 -20.66
N SER A 74 -5.72 20.52 -20.95
CA SER A 74 -6.72 20.48 -21.98
C SER A 74 -6.12 19.66 -23.09
N ILE A 75 -6.76 18.53 -23.39
CA ILE A 75 -6.48 17.80 -24.61
C ILE A 75 -6.73 18.85 -25.67
N ASN A 76 -5.66 19.57 -26.03
CA ASN A 76 -5.51 20.38 -27.22
C ASN A 76 -5.54 19.36 -28.34
N SER A 77 -6.72 18.78 -28.46
CA SER A 77 -7.20 17.98 -29.56
C SER A 77 -6.77 18.76 -30.77
N ASN A 78 -6.19 18.05 -31.73
CA ASN A 78 -5.67 18.55 -33.00
C ASN A 78 -6.78 19.20 -33.84
N VAL A 79 -7.52 20.16 -33.29
CA VAL A 79 -8.49 21.00 -33.96
C VAL A 79 -7.65 21.81 -34.92
N THR A 80 -7.84 21.59 -36.22
CA THR A 80 -7.15 22.34 -37.27
C THR A 80 -8.22 22.91 -38.17
N TYR A 81 -8.26 24.23 -38.31
CA TYR A 81 -9.17 24.89 -39.24
C TYR A 81 -8.45 25.14 -40.55
N ALA A 82 -9.09 24.79 -41.67
CA ALA A 82 -8.54 25.02 -43.00
C ALA A 82 -8.50 26.52 -43.36
N ASN A 83 -9.47 27.31 -42.87
CA ASN A 83 -9.59 28.74 -43.14
C ASN A 83 -10.51 29.44 -42.11
N CYS A 84 -10.58 30.77 -42.17
CA CYS A 84 -11.43 31.57 -41.28
C CYS A 84 -12.94 31.33 -41.45
N ALA A 85 -13.40 30.85 -42.61
CA ALA A 85 -14.80 30.49 -42.79
C ALA A 85 -15.17 29.26 -41.94
N ALA A 86 -14.29 28.26 -41.85
CA ALA A 86 -14.47 27.12 -40.96
C ALA A 86 -14.51 27.53 -39.48
N VAL A 87 -13.65 28.47 -39.07
CA VAL A 87 -13.64 29.03 -37.70
C VAL A 87 -14.94 29.75 -37.38
N ARG A 88 -15.45 30.57 -38.31
CA ARG A 88 -16.73 31.28 -38.16
C ARG A 88 -17.92 30.34 -38.16
N SER A 89 -17.92 29.35 -39.04
CA SER A 89 -18.97 28.32 -39.10
C SER A 89 -19.03 27.50 -37.82
N ALA A 90 -17.88 27.30 -37.15
CA ALA A 90 -17.81 26.66 -35.84
C ALA A 90 -18.21 27.60 -34.68
N GLY A 91 -18.47 28.88 -34.95
CA GLY A 91 -18.78 29.88 -33.93
C GLY A 91 -17.60 30.18 -32.99
N LYS A 92 -16.35 29.98 -33.46
CA LYS A 92 -15.12 30.17 -32.67
C LYS A 92 -14.32 31.40 -33.08
N ALA A 93 -14.86 32.24 -33.97
CA ALA A 93 -14.25 33.51 -34.33
C ALA A 93 -14.72 34.62 -33.38
N PRO A 94 -13.84 35.53 -32.92
CA PRO A 94 -12.40 35.56 -33.14
C PRO A 94 -11.66 34.44 -32.39
N LEU A 95 -10.63 33.86 -33.02
CA LEU A 95 -9.86 32.73 -32.50
C LEU A 95 -8.53 33.21 -31.91
N TYR A 96 -8.34 33.01 -30.61
CA TYR A 96 -7.18 33.53 -29.88
C TYR A 96 -6.03 32.52 -29.80
N ARG A 97 -4.79 33.01 -29.62
CA ARG A 97 -3.56 32.21 -29.56
C ARG A 97 -3.60 31.03 -28.57
N ASP A 98 -4.30 31.19 -27.46
CA ASP A 98 -4.41 30.16 -26.41
C ASP A 98 -5.57 29.16 -26.65
N GLN A 99 -6.33 29.33 -27.74
CA GLN A 99 -7.44 28.44 -28.07
C GLN A 99 -7.02 27.30 -29.01
N PRO A 100 -7.61 26.10 -28.83
CA PRO A 100 -7.32 24.96 -29.70
C PRO A 100 -7.70 25.26 -31.15
N GLY A 101 -6.72 25.03 -32.04
CA GLY A 101 -6.83 25.26 -33.48
C GLY A 101 -6.47 26.64 -33.98
N TYR A 102 -5.97 27.51 -33.11
CA TYR A 102 -5.24 28.68 -33.55
C TYR A 102 -4.02 28.29 -34.39
N SER A 103 -3.82 29.00 -35.50
CA SER A 103 -2.63 28.90 -36.33
C SER A 103 -2.25 30.28 -36.82
N SER A 104 -0.96 30.61 -36.79
CA SER A 104 -0.42 31.86 -37.35
C SER A 104 -0.67 32.00 -38.86
N LYS A 105 -1.13 30.95 -39.55
CA LYS A 105 -1.58 31.02 -40.94
C LYS A 105 -2.98 31.63 -41.10
N LEU A 106 -3.79 31.58 -40.04
CA LEU A 106 -5.15 32.14 -39.99
C LEU A 106 -5.15 33.59 -39.47
N ASP A 107 -4.08 33.97 -38.76
CA ASP A 107 -3.79 35.31 -38.28
C ASP A 107 -2.93 36.04 -39.32
N ARG A 108 -3.54 36.97 -40.08
CA ARG A 108 -2.88 37.61 -41.24
C ARG A 108 -1.93 38.72 -40.81
N ASP A 109 -2.22 39.37 -39.70
CA ASP A 109 -1.48 40.51 -39.14
C ASP A 109 -0.59 40.14 -37.96
N GLY A 110 -0.75 38.95 -37.39
CA GLY A 110 0.16 38.39 -36.39
C GLY A 110 -0.06 38.95 -34.98
N ASP A 111 -1.23 39.52 -34.71
CA ASP A 111 -1.55 40.17 -33.43
C ASP A 111 -1.99 39.18 -32.34
N GLY A 112 -2.18 37.90 -32.70
CA GLY A 112 -2.66 36.86 -31.79
C GLY A 112 -4.16 36.60 -31.84
N VAL A 113 -4.89 37.24 -32.75
CA VAL A 113 -6.35 37.13 -32.94
C VAL A 113 -6.67 36.76 -34.39
N ALA A 114 -6.84 35.46 -34.66
CA ALA A 114 -7.21 35.00 -35.99
C ALA A 114 -8.70 35.26 -36.31
N CYS A 115 -8.98 35.58 -37.57
CA CYS A 115 -10.33 35.61 -38.15
C CYS A 115 -11.30 36.67 -37.56
N GLU A 116 -10.77 37.78 -37.03
CA GLU A 116 -11.49 38.96 -36.52
C GLU A 116 -12.44 39.67 -37.52
N LYS A 117 -12.25 39.48 -38.84
CA LYS A 117 -12.99 40.21 -39.90
C LYS A 117 -13.74 39.30 -40.89
#